data_AF-A0A4P5YTY7-F1
#
_entry.id   AF-A0A4P5YTY7-F1
#
_cell.length_a   1.000
_cell.length_b   1.000
_cell.length_c   1.000
_cell.angle_alpha   90.00
_cell.angle_beta   90.00
_cell.angle_gamma   90.00
#
_symmetry.space_group_name_H-M   'P 1'
#
loop_
_entity.id
_entity.type
_entity.pdbx_description
1 polymer ?
#
loop_
_entity_poly.entity_id
_entity_poly.type
_entity_poly.pdbx_seq_one_letter_code
_entity_poly.pdbx_strand_id
1 'polypeptide(L)'
;MSEHVEFAIGSIAGYWKLEAVTFALVMSKGTHDWKDEAFWLEYFDASARSHFLWPTPHELEDWRQRWFGTPAATGFTDPTLKTRWTFGSMINALENGDYDLLGCRKNSGSIGRFEFDPHGYPYGGIGCMRALIEAFGHRAAAADGDEATPTQPQKNPRCGRMTVGAINEKSMYIDTPCDNSRVLRVATRLRPH
;
A
#
# COMPACT_ATOMS: atom_id res chain seq x y z
N MET A 1 16.39 -4.50 -10.01
CA MET A 1 17.31 -3.37 -9.71
C MET A 1 16.74 -2.80 -8.44
N SER A 2 17.42 -2.94 -7.31
CA SER A 2 16.81 -2.60 -6.03
C SER A 2 16.56 -1.10 -5.89
N GLU A 3 15.37 -0.77 -5.43
CA GLU A 3 14.95 0.58 -5.03
C GLU A 3 14.96 0.70 -3.51
N HIS A 4 14.89 1.94 -3.02
CA HIS A 4 14.89 2.18 -1.58
C HIS A 4 14.17 3.47 -1.19
N VAL A 5 13.65 3.48 0.03
CA VAL A 5 13.18 4.67 0.73
C VAL A 5 14.23 5.05 1.77
N GLU A 6 14.90 6.19 1.56
CA GLU A 6 15.78 6.77 2.58
C GLU A 6 14.98 7.41 3.71
N PHE A 7 15.52 7.34 4.92
CA PHE A 7 14.91 7.97 6.08
C PHE A 7 15.93 8.43 7.12
N ALA A 8 15.59 9.51 7.82
CA ALA A 8 16.33 9.97 8.98
C ALA A 8 15.92 9.17 10.23
N ILE A 9 16.92 8.63 10.93
CA ILE A 9 16.72 7.83 12.13
C ILE A 9 16.38 8.75 13.31
N GLY A 10 15.11 8.75 13.75
CA GLY A 10 14.68 9.51 14.94
C GLY A 10 15.21 8.94 16.27
N SER A 11 15.28 7.61 16.41
CA SER A 11 15.92 6.96 17.56
C SER A 11 16.50 5.60 17.18
N ILE A 12 17.56 5.18 17.87
CA ILE A 12 18.18 3.87 17.66
C ILE A 12 17.23 2.74 18.12
N ALA A 13 16.51 2.94 19.22
CA ALA A 13 15.51 1.97 19.68
C ALA A 13 14.37 1.77 18.66
N GLY A 14 13.88 2.86 18.05
CA GLY A 14 12.90 2.80 16.97
C GLY A 14 13.45 2.06 15.74
N TYR A 15 14.72 2.30 15.40
CA TYR A 15 15.37 1.63 14.27
C TYR A 15 15.40 0.12 14.45
N TRP A 16 15.80 -0.37 15.63
CA TRP A 16 15.84 -1.81 15.88
C TRP A 16 14.45 -2.46 15.80
N LYS A 17 13.39 -1.74 16.20
CA LYS A 17 12.02 -2.22 16.06
C LYS A 17 11.59 -2.26 14.59
N LEU A 18 11.88 -1.20 13.83
CA LEU A 18 11.62 -1.15 12.39
C LEU A 18 12.36 -2.26 11.65
N GLU A 19 13.63 -2.49 11.96
CA GLU A 19 14.44 -3.55 11.36
C GLU A 19 13.86 -4.93 11.67
N ALA A 20 13.47 -5.18 12.93
CA ALA A 20 12.87 -6.44 13.34
C ALA A 20 11.55 -6.75 12.60
N VAL A 21 10.62 -5.79 12.51
CA VAL A 21 9.37 -6.01 11.77
C VAL A 21 9.63 -6.13 10.27
N THR A 22 10.57 -5.37 9.72
CA THR A 22 10.92 -5.46 8.29
C THR A 22 11.49 -6.84 7.98
N PHE A 23 12.36 -7.37 8.85
CA PHE A 23 12.88 -8.73 8.70
C PHE A 23 11.75 -9.77 8.72
N ALA A 24 10.80 -9.66 9.64
CA ALA A 24 9.64 -10.55 9.68
C ALA A 24 8.78 -10.47 8.40
N LEU A 25 8.56 -9.26 7.87
CA LEU A 25 7.83 -9.03 6.62
C LEU A 25 8.57 -9.64 5.41
N VAL A 26 9.89 -9.45 5.31
CA VAL A 26 10.74 -10.05 4.26
C VAL A 26 10.59 -11.56 4.26
N MET A 27 10.71 -12.19 5.44
CA MET A 27 10.59 -13.63 5.58
C MET A 27 9.19 -14.11 5.17
N SER A 28 8.14 -13.46 5.67
CA SER A 28 6.76 -13.84 5.40
C SER A 28 6.37 -13.72 3.92
N LYS A 29 6.80 -12.64 3.25
CA LYS A 29 6.59 -12.43 1.81
C LYS A 29 7.36 -13.46 0.97
N GLY A 30 8.63 -13.71 1.32
CA GLY A 30 9.47 -14.69 0.61
C GLY A 30 8.97 -16.13 0.75
N THR A 31 8.43 -16.51 1.91
CA THR A 31 7.85 -17.85 2.14
C THR A 31 6.39 -17.96 1.72
N HIS A 32 5.75 -16.86 1.29
CA HIS A 32 4.31 -16.78 1.03
C HIS A 32 3.46 -17.27 2.21
N ASP A 33 3.94 -17.05 3.44
CA ASP A 33 3.27 -17.41 4.69
C ASP A 33 2.87 -16.13 5.41
N TRP A 34 1.93 -15.40 4.80
CA TRP A 34 1.43 -14.14 5.34
C TRP A 34 0.52 -14.37 6.54
N LYS A 35 0.75 -13.60 7.61
CA LYS A 35 -0.01 -13.70 8.87
C LYS A 35 -1.12 -12.67 8.93
N ASP A 36 -2.07 -12.89 9.82
CA ASP A 36 -3.18 -11.97 10.03
C ASP A 36 -2.74 -10.65 10.68
N GLU A 37 -3.64 -9.67 10.65
CA GLU A 37 -3.39 -8.35 11.22
C GLU A 37 -3.03 -8.41 12.71
N ALA A 38 -3.64 -9.32 13.48
CA ALA A 38 -3.42 -9.45 14.91
C ALA A 38 -1.97 -9.85 15.22
N PHE A 39 -1.40 -10.80 14.45
CA PHE A 39 0.00 -11.17 14.53
C PHE A 39 0.93 -9.98 14.27
N TRP A 40 0.69 -9.23 13.19
CA TRP A 40 1.54 -8.10 12.85
C TRP A 40 1.46 -6.99 13.89
N LEU A 41 0.29 -6.79 14.48
CA LEU A 41 0.06 -5.75 15.47
C LEU A 41 0.93 -5.92 16.73
N GLU A 42 1.38 -7.14 17.04
CA GLU A 42 2.28 -7.42 18.17
C GLU A 42 3.67 -6.75 18.02
N TYR A 43 4.12 -6.49 16.79
CA TYR A 43 5.38 -5.78 16.53
C TYR A 43 5.31 -4.27 16.82
N PHE A 44 4.09 -3.73 16.93
CA PHE A 44 3.84 -2.30 17.08
C PHE A 44 3.46 -2.01 18.53
N ASP A 45 4.26 -1.19 19.21
CA ASP A 45 3.89 -0.70 20.54
C ASP A 45 2.80 0.39 20.49
N ALA A 46 2.34 0.85 21.65
CA ALA A 46 1.31 1.88 21.72
C ALA A 46 1.68 3.18 20.97
N SER A 47 2.97 3.54 20.95
CA SER A 47 3.43 4.72 20.22
C SER A 47 3.28 4.49 18.71
N ALA A 48 3.74 3.35 18.20
CA ALA A 48 3.66 3.05 16.78
C ALA A 48 2.21 2.88 16.30
N ARG A 49 1.35 2.24 17.12
CA ARG A 49 -0.09 2.09 16.82
C ARG A 49 -0.83 3.43 16.75
N SER A 50 -0.39 4.44 17.50
CA SER A 50 -1.02 5.78 17.50
C SER A 50 -0.82 6.54 16.18
N HIS A 51 0.11 6.10 15.33
CA HIS A 51 0.35 6.70 14.01
C HIS A 51 -0.77 6.40 13.01
N PHE A 52 -1.46 5.27 13.19
CA PHE A 52 -2.48 4.81 12.24
C PHE A 52 -3.86 5.39 12.53
N LEU A 53 -4.67 5.49 11.47
CA LEU A 53 -6.10 5.72 11.60
C LEU A 53 -6.80 4.41 11.99
N TRP A 54 -7.66 4.49 13.00
CA TRP A 54 -8.53 3.40 13.45
C TRP A 54 -9.99 3.80 13.21
N PRO A 55 -10.49 3.66 11.96
CA PRO A 55 -11.80 4.17 11.60
C PRO A 55 -12.90 3.33 12.26
N THR A 56 -13.99 3.99 12.62
CA THR A 56 -15.24 3.30 12.94
C THR A 56 -15.84 2.64 11.70
N PRO A 57 -16.72 1.63 11.85
CA PRO A 57 -17.42 1.03 10.71
C PRO A 57 -18.18 2.04 9.84
N HIS A 58 -18.70 3.11 10.44
CA HIS A 58 -19.39 4.18 9.71
C HIS A 58 -18.42 5.01 8.86
N GLU A 59 -17.30 5.46 9.44
CA GLU A 59 -16.27 6.21 8.71
C GLU A 59 -15.66 5.36 7.58
N LEU A 60 -15.55 4.05 7.82
CA LEU A 60 -15.10 3.08 6.84
C LEU A 60 -16.05 3.02 5.63
N GLU A 61 -17.35 2.91 5.91
CA GLU A 61 -18.40 2.87 4.90
C GLU A 61 -18.49 4.20 4.14
N ASP A 62 -18.43 5.33 4.83
CA ASP A 62 -18.45 6.65 4.21
C ASP A 62 -17.27 6.85 3.26
N TRP A 63 -16.07 6.41 3.66
CA TRP A 63 -14.92 6.44 2.76
C TRP A 63 -15.13 5.52 1.55
N ARG A 64 -15.67 4.31 1.78
CA ARG A 64 -15.96 3.33 0.73
C ARG A 64 -16.91 3.91 -0.32
N GLN A 65 -17.99 4.55 0.11
CA GLN A 65 -18.96 5.18 -0.79
C GLN A 65 -18.33 6.30 -1.61
N ARG A 66 -17.48 7.13 -1.00
CA ARG A 66 -16.76 8.18 -1.73
C ARG A 66 -15.78 7.59 -2.74
N TRP A 67 -15.02 6.56 -2.36
CA TRP A 67 -14.06 5.90 -3.25
C TRP A 67 -14.74 5.31 -4.48
N PHE A 68 -15.76 4.46 -4.30
CA PHE A 68 -16.46 3.82 -5.41
C PHE A 68 -17.40 4.76 -6.18
N GLY A 69 -17.80 5.88 -5.57
CA GLY A 69 -18.58 6.94 -6.24
C GLY A 69 -17.73 7.90 -7.07
N THR A 70 -16.41 7.96 -6.85
CA THR A 70 -15.51 8.85 -7.57
C THR A 70 -15.09 8.21 -8.90
N PRO A 71 -15.14 8.93 -10.04
CA PRO A 71 -14.64 8.41 -11.30
C PRO A 71 -13.19 7.95 -11.21
N ALA A 72 -12.87 6.78 -11.78
CA ALA A 72 -11.52 6.22 -11.74
C ALA A 72 -10.44 7.18 -12.29
N ALA A 73 -10.80 8.04 -13.25
CA ALA A 73 -9.91 9.03 -13.82
C ALA A 73 -9.47 10.13 -12.82
N THR A 74 -10.25 10.38 -11.77
CA THR A 74 -10.01 11.47 -10.80
C THR A 74 -9.80 10.97 -9.39
N GLY A 75 -10.10 9.71 -9.08
CA GLY A 75 -9.99 9.14 -7.73
C GLY A 75 -8.63 9.37 -7.08
N PHE A 76 -7.55 9.25 -7.85
CA PHE A 76 -6.18 9.43 -7.36
C PHE A 76 -5.78 10.89 -7.06
N THR A 77 -6.51 11.84 -7.63
CA THR A 77 -6.26 13.29 -7.46
C THR A 77 -7.28 13.96 -6.54
N ASP A 78 -8.35 13.24 -6.17
CA ASP A 78 -9.42 13.80 -5.37
C ASP A 78 -8.94 14.05 -3.92
N PRO A 79 -8.93 15.32 -3.47
CA PRO A 79 -8.46 15.66 -2.12
C PRO A 79 -9.37 15.07 -1.03
N THR A 80 -10.64 14.78 -1.32
CA THR A 80 -11.56 14.18 -0.35
C THR A 80 -11.18 12.74 -0.02
N LEU A 81 -10.55 12.02 -0.96
CA LEU A 81 -10.13 10.63 -0.77
C LEU A 81 -8.79 10.50 -0.03
N LYS A 82 -8.06 11.61 0.16
CA LYS A 82 -6.80 11.62 0.92
C LYS A 82 -7.07 11.38 2.40
N THR A 83 -6.71 10.21 2.88
CA THR A 83 -6.77 9.85 4.32
C THR A 83 -5.39 9.49 4.88
N ARG A 84 -5.29 9.29 6.20
CA ARG A 84 -4.13 8.64 6.80
C ARG A 84 -4.22 7.12 6.58
N TRP A 85 -3.09 6.44 6.60
CA TRP A 85 -3.06 4.98 6.53
C TRP A 85 -3.76 4.36 7.75
N THR A 86 -4.60 3.37 7.52
CA THR A 86 -5.00 2.43 8.57
C THR A 86 -3.93 1.35 8.69
N PHE A 87 -3.82 0.71 9.86
CA PHE A 87 -2.84 -0.36 10.06
C PHE A 87 -3.04 -1.50 9.06
N GLY A 88 -4.27 -2.02 8.95
CA GLY A 88 -4.62 -3.07 7.98
C GLY A 88 -4.32 -2.70 6.53
N SER A 89 -4.61 -1.45 6.12
CA SER A 89 -4.30 -1.02 4.75
C SER A 89 -2.81 -1.02 4.44
N MET A 90 -1.97 -0.63 5.41
CA MET A 90 -0.51 -0.67 5.25
C MET A 90 0.00 -2.11 5.13
N ILE A 91 -0.43 -3.01 6.02
CA ILE A 91 -0.04 -4.43 5.99
C ILE A 91 -0.48 -5.09 4.68
N ASN A 92 -1.73 -4.88 4.26
CA ASN A 92 -2.25 -5.43 3.01
C ASN A 92 -1.49 -4.91 1.78
N ALA A 93 -1.09 -3.64 1.77
CA ALA A 93 -0.27 -3.08 0.68
C ALA A 93 1.13 -3.71 0.65
N LEU A 94 1.75 -3.93 1.81
CA LEU A 94 3.04 -4.63 1.92
C LEU A 94 2.97 -6.08 1.39
N GLU A 95 1.87 -6.78 1.67
CA GLU A 95 1.61 -8.13 1.17
C GLU A 95 1.45 -8.18 -0.34
N ASN A 96 0.57 -7.32 -0.88
CA ASN A 96 0.08 -7.43 -2.25
C ASN A 96 0.85 -6.58 -3.27
N GLY A 97 1.78 -5.74 -2.83
CA GLY A 97 2.65 -4.98 -3.74
C GLY A 97 3.51 -5.89 -4.62
N ASP A 98 3.68 -5.49 -5.89
CA ASP A 98 4.43 -6.20 -6.93
C ASP A 98 5.94 -5.86 -6.85
N TYR A 99 6.50 -6.21 -5.70
CA TYR A 99 7.91 -6.04 -5.36
C TYR A 99 8.34 -7.12 -4.36
N ASP A 100 9.62 -7.41 -4.26
CA ASP A 100 10.18 -8.13 -3.13
C ASP A 100 10.65 -7.16 -2.05
N LEU A 101 10.39 -7.46 -0.79
CA LEU A 101 11.01 -6.75 0.32
C LEU A 101 12.43 -7.29 0.52
N LEU A 102 13.43 -6.41 0.57
CA LEU A 102 14.83 -6.82 0.73
C LEU A 102 15.34 -6.61 2.16
N GLY A 103 14.81 -5.61 2.87
CA GLY A 103 15.14 -5.38 4.26
C GLY A 103 15.23 -3.91 4.63
N CYS A 104 15.71 -3.66 5.84
CA CYS A 104 16.03 -2.33 6.33
C CYS A 104 17.49 -2.34 6.78
N ARG A 105 18.29 -1.36 6.32
CA ARG A 105 19.67 -1.23 6.78
C ARG A 105 20.02 0.20 7.16
N LYS A 106 20.99 0.30 8.05
CA LYS A 106 21.63 1.57 8.41
C LYS A 106 22.74 1.88 7.40
N ASN A 107 22.63 3.02 6.72
CA ASN A 107 23.66 3.49 5.78
C ASN A 107 24.70 4.38 6.48
N SER A 108 24.28 5.17 7.48
CA SER A 108 25.15 5.99 8.31
C SER A 108 24.58 6.14 9.72
N GLY A 109 25.31 6.81 10.62
CA GLY A 109 24.90 7.04 12.01
C GLY A 109 23.45 7.52 12.19
N SER A 110 22.95 8.33 11.25
CA SER A 110 21.64 9.01 11.29
C SER A 110 20.72 8.68 10.11
N ILE A 111 21.15 7.89 9.13
CA ILE A 111 20.38 7.57 7.91
C ILE A 111 20.18 6.07 7.76
N GLY A 112 18.93 5.67 7.55
CA GLY A 112 18.52 4.32 7.19
C GLY A 112 17.94 4.24 5.78
N ARG A 113 17.90 3.02 5.23
CA ARG A 113 17.30 2.68 3.94
C ARG A 113 16.39 1.48 4.10
N PHE A 114 15.15 1.62 3.68
CA PHE A 114 14.22 0.51 3.50
C PHE A 114 14.28 0.09 2.04
N GLU A 115 14.58 -1.17 1.75
CA GLU A 115 14.89 -1.64 0.41
C GLU A 115 13.88 -2.66 -0.12
N PHE A 116 13.63 -2.57 -1.41
CA PHE A 116 12.72 -3.43 -2.14
C PHE A 116 13.17 -3.61 -3.59
N ASP A 117 12.74 -4.67 -4.26
CA ASP A 117 12.99 -4.90 -5.69
C ASP A 117 11.65 -4.91 -6.44
N PRO A 118 11.30 -3.85 -7.17
CA PRO A 118 10.04 -3.79 -7.91
C PRO A 118 10.08 -4.70 -9.15
N HIS A 119 8.99 -5.43 -9.40
CA HIS A 119 8.89 -6.36 -10.53
C HIS A 119 8.21 -5.74 -11.77
N GLY A 120 7.23 -4.86 -11.57
CA GLY A 120 6.52 -4.19 -12.67
C GLY A 120 5.81 -2.91 -12.24
N TYR A 121 5.80 -1.90 -13.11
CA TYR A 121 5.04 -0.67 -12.84
C TYR A 121 3.58 -0.81 -13.29
N PRO A 122 2.59 -0.46 -12.46
CA PRO A 122 2.71 0.05 -11.08
C PRO A 122 2.91 -1.08 -10.05
N TYR A 123 3.88 -0.90 -9.15
CA TYR A 123 4.23 -1.95 -8.17
C TYR A 123 3.46 -1.87 -6.84
N GLY A 124 2.42 -1.04 -6.76
CA GLY A 124 1.76 -0.74 -5.49
C GLY A 124 2.60 0.19 -4.63
N GLY A 125 3.14 1.25 -5.25
CA GLY A 125 3.76 2.43 -4.64
C GLY A 125 4.74 2.21 -3.46
N ILE A 126 5.06 3.31 -2.78
CA ILE A 126 5.98 3.31 -1.62
C ILE A 126 5.31 3.90 -0.37
N GLY A 127 4.01 4.19 -0.44
CA GLY A 127 3.28 4.89 0.62
C GLY A 127 3.19 4.06 1.90
N CYS A 128 2.98 2.75 1.74
CA CYS A 128 2.95 1.79 2.85
C CYS A 128 4.32 1.67 3.56
N MET A 129 5.42 1.69 2.81
CA MET A 129 6.79 1.67 3.34
C MET A 129 7.09 2.94 4.14
N ARG A 130 6.66 4.11 3.62
CA ARG A 130 6.78 5.39 4.35
C ARG A 130 5.97 5.39 5.64
N ALA A 131 4.72 4.91 5.59
CA ALA A 131 3.88 4.81 6.78
C ALA A 131 4.50 3.90 7.85
N LEU A 132 5.09 2.76 7.44
CA LEU A 132 5.81 1.86 8.33
C LEU A 132 7.01 2.56 8.99
N ILE A 133 7.86 3.23 8.20
CA ILE A 133 9.02 3.99 8.69
C ILE A 133 8.58 5.06 9.70
N GLU A 134 7.54 5.84 9.37
CA GLU A 134 7.04 6.93 10.20
C GLU A 134 6.37 6.43 11.49
N ALA A 135 5.71 5.27 11.47
CA ALA A 135 5.12 4.66 12.65
C ALA A 135 6.17 4.36 13.74
N PHE A 136 7.41 4.03 13.37
CA PHE A 136 8.52 3.82 14.32
C PHE A 136 9.28 5.11 14.69
N GLY A 137 8.73 6.28 14.35
CA GLY A 137 9.27 7.59 14.74
C GLY A 137 10.45 8.06 13.90
N HIS A 138 10.62 7.49 12.70
CA HIS A 138 11.59 7.95 11.72
C HIS A 138 10.97 8.95 10.75
N ARG A 139 11.80 9.66 9.99
CA ARG A 139 11.33 10.59 8.96
C ARG A 139 11.76 10.09 7.59
N ALA A 140 10.82 9.54 6.83
CA ALA A 140 11.08 9.18 5.44
C ALA A 140 11.41 10.43 4.61
N ALA A 141 12.38 10.31 3.70
CA ALA A 141 12.66 11.35 2.71
C ALA A 141 11.40 11.57 1.85
N ALA A 142 11.18 12.82 1.44
CA ALA A 142 10.24 13.07 0.35
C ALA A 142 10.79 12.34 -0.88
N ALA A 143 9.95 11.64 -1.62
CA ALA A 143 10.35 11.17 -2.93
C ALA A 143 10.61 12.43 -3.77
N ASP A 144 11.78 12.51 -4.42
CA ASP A 144 12.05 13.47 -5.48
C ASP A 144 11.11 13.13 -6.66
N GLY A 145 9.83 13.49 -6.54
CA GLY A 145 8.77 13.00 -7.42
C GLY A 145 7.34 13.38 -7.00
N ASP A 146 7.14 14.17 -5.95
CA ASP A 146 5.84 14.80 -5.65
C ASP A 146 5.48 15.93 -6.66
N GLU A 147 6.33 16.21 -7.65
CA GLU A 147 5.99 17.04 -8.80
C GLU A 147 5.57 16.16 -9.97
N ALA A 148 4.25 16.11 -10.22
CA ALA A 148 3.66 15.55 -11.41
C ALA A 148 4.19 16.28 -12.66
N THR A 149 5.35 15.86 -13.16
CA THR A 149 5.74 16.16 -14.53
C THR A 149 5.05 15.12 -15.41
N PRO A 150 4.12 15.50 -16.29
CA PRO A 150 3.41 14.56 -17.14
C PRO A 150 4.39 14.02 -18.18
N THR A 151 5.05 12.90 -17.91
CA THR A 151 5.77 12.17 -18.97
C THR A 151 4.73 11.54 -19.89
N GLN A 152 4.75 12.00 -21.15
CA GLN A 152 3.85 11.56 -22.21
C GLN A 152 3.78 10.03 -22.31
N PRO A 153 2.62 9.47 -22.68
CA PRO A 153 2.47 8.04 -22.91
C PRO A 153 3.39 7.58 -24.04
N GLN A 154 4.45 6.84 -23.72
CA GLN A 154 5.18 6.08 -24.72
C GLN A 154 4.37 4.83 -25.09
N LYS A 155 3.97 4.75 -26.37
CA LYS A 155 3.28 3.59 -26.95
C LYS A 155 4.16 2.35 -26.83
N ASN A 156 3.73 1.34 -26.08
CA ASN A 156 4.24 -0.02 -26.21
C ASN A 156 3.46 -0.74 -27.33
N PRO A 157 4.08 -1.08 -28.48
CA PRO A 157 3.37 -1.61 -29.64
C PRO A 157 2.94 -3.09 -29.51
N ARG A 158 3.13 -3.76 -28.36
CA ARG A 158 2.93 -5.21 -28.23
C ARG A 158 1.75 -5.69 -27.39
N CYS A 159 0.96 -4.82 -26.77
CA CYS A 159 -0.21 -5.28 -26.01
C CYS A 159 -1.40 -4.34 -26.23
N GLY A 160 -2.42 -4.82 -26.94
CA GLY A 160 -3.68 -4.11 -27.18
C GLY A 160 -4.59 -4.06 -25.94
N ARG A 161 -4.03 -3.83 -24.76
CA ARG A 161 -4.77 -3.74 -23.49
C ARG A 161 -4.43 -2.44 -22.79
N MET A 162 -5.35 -1.47 -22.87
CA MET A 162 -5.27 -0.26 -22.04
C MET A 162 -5.30 -0.68 -20.58
N THR A 163 -4.20 -0.44 -19.86
CA THR A 163 -4.13 -0.61 -18.42
C THR A 163 -3.89 0.78 -17.85
N VAL A 164 -4.89 1.32 -17.16
CA VAL A 164 -4.84 2.65 -16.53
C VAL A 164 -3.88 2.54 -15.35
N GLY A 165 -2.79 3.30 -15.41
CA GLY A 165 -1.73 3.31 -14.41
C GLY A 165 -2.25 3.73 -13.04
N ALA A 166 -2.00 2.89 -12.04
CA ALA A 166 -2.23 3.22 -10.65
C ALA A 166 -1.07 4.08 -10.15
N ILE A 167 -1.38 5.33 -9.78
CA ILE A 167 -0.49 6.18 -8.99
C ILE A 167 -1.28 6.77 -7.84
N ASN A 168 -0.63 6.78 -6.67
CA ASN A 168 -1.04 7.33 -5.38
C ASN A 168 -1.84 6.41 -4.45
N GLU A 169 -1.11 5.84 -3.49
CA GLU A 169 -1.61 4.91 -2.49
C GLU A 169 -1.98 5.62 -1.20
N LYS A 170 -3.28 5.87 -1.07
CA LYS A 170 -3.99 6.03 0.21
C LYS A 170 -5.32 5.29 0.13
N SER A 171 -5.32 4.15 -0.55
CA SER A 171 -6.49 3.29 -0.66
C SER A 171 -6.56 2.43 0.59
N MET A 172 -7.55 2.73 1.43
CA MET A 172 -7.99 1.86 2.50
C MET A 172 -8.54 0.58 1.86
N TYR A 173 -7.71 -0.45 1.73
CA TYR A 173 -8.14 -1.74 1.20
C TYR A 173 -8.81 -2.55 2.30
N ILE A 174 -9.95 -3.15 1.96
CA ILE A 174 -10.79 -3.99 2.81
C ILE A 174 -10.92 -5.32 2.10
N ASP A 175 -10.66 -6.41 2.82
CA ASP A 175 -10.97 -7.78 2.40
C ASP A 175 -12.44 -7.87 2.00
N THR A 176 -12.67 -8.14 0.72
CA THR A 176 -13.94 -8.72 0.29
C THR A 176 -13.74 -10.24 0.35
N PRO A 177 -14.47 -11.00 1.19
CA PRO A 177 -14.46 -12.44 1.05
C PRO A 177 -14.92 -12.76 -0.37
N CYS A 178 -14.08 -13.48 -1.10
CA CYS A 178 -14.36 -13.95 -2.44
C CYS A 178 -15.46 -15.03 -2.35
N ASP A 179 -16.72 -14.60 -2.17
CA ASP A 179 -17.88 -15.47 -2.30
C ASP A 179 -18.12 -15.72 -3.79
N ASN A 180 -17.56 -16.84 -4.27
CA ASN A 180 -17.68 -17.33 -5.63
C ASN A 180 -19.06 -17.90 -5.96
N SER A 181 -20.12 -17.54 -5.24
CA SER A 181 -21.45 -18.11 -5.44
C SER A 181 -22.51 -17.11 -5.92
N ARG A 182 -22.26 -16.38 -7.01
CA ARG A 182 -23.35 -15.87 -7.89
C ARG A 182 -22.85 -15.26 -9.19
N VAL A 183 -22.85 -16.05 -10.26
CA VAL A 183 -22.90 -15.52 -11.63
C VAL A 183 -23.91 -16.30 -12.48
N LEU A 184 -24.87 -15.53 -13.03
CA LEU A 184 -25.74 -15.80 -14.20
C LEU A 184 -26.88 -16.82 -14.03
N ARG A 185 -28.13 -16.51 -14.40
CA ARG A 185 -28.56 -15.86 -15.66
C ARG A 185 -29.83 -15.02 -15.51
N VAL A 186 -29.81 -13.81 -16.06
CA VAL A 186 -30.98 -13.17 -16.69
C VAL A 186 -30.70 -13.15 -18.18
N ALA A 187 -31.55 -13.82 -18.97
CA ALA A 187 -31.62 -13.69 -20.42
C ALA A 187 -33.08 -13.46 -20.81
N THR A 188 -33.23 -12.60 -21.81
CA THR A 188 -34.39 -11.75 -22.10
C THR A 188 -35.50 -12.47 -22.90
N ARG A 189 -36.75 -12.05 -22.62
CA ARG A 189 -38.05 -12.15 -23.34
C ARG A 189 -38.12 -12.78 -24.75
N LEU A 190 -39.21 -13.50 -25.02
CA LEU A 190 -40.27 -13.19 -26.02
C LEU A 190 -41.42 -14.25 -25.97
N ARG A 191 -42.69 -13.82 -25.95
CA ARG A 191 -43.92 -14.64 -26.19
C ARG A 191 -44.06 -14.96 -27.72
N PRO A 192 -45.13 -15.58 -28.27
CA PRO A 192 -46.34 -16.24 -27.73
C PRO A 192 -46.74 -17.59 -28.40
N HIS A 193 -47.67 -18.34 -27.80
CA HIS A 193 -48.99 -18.71 -28.37
C HIS A 193 -49.78 -19.53 -27.36
#